data_AF-A0ABD3BCH9-F1
#
_entry.id   AF-A0ABD3BCH9-F1
#
_cell.length_a   1.000
_cell.length_b   1.000
_cell.length_c   1.000
_cell.angle_alpha   90.00
_cell.angle_beta   90.00
_cell.angle_gamma   90.00
#
_symmetry.space_group_name_H-M   'P 1'
#
loop_
_entity.id
_entity.type
_entity.pdbx_description
1 polymer ?
#
loop_
_entity_poly.entity_id
_entity_poly.type
_entity_poly.pdbx_seq_one_letter_code
_entity_poly.pdbx_strand_id
1 'polypeptide(L)'
;MGNQELLEYFSAFAAVRSRHSYGPKGHRGMSVLIFEALAVGYVEAERLNKHFENSGRDRLAWERNNRVLFYAGGKRQLYGYMAAKHDMDNFNYHSLGKSKLKYEMRSYQEMVVDQMSEDNQHLTWLKHKIAKEQKNKKALQETLGLMSKKLRQTTNENRVVKLKTKKHHEQNKEEMYSQEQFNRDQIQQFYDDRNAKEEHFELLQQYERVKVTQSEENVSFEENHQNRAVEFTKVQDKEMEDFVNKRESLIKAHKERMAELRRKQWDEEMALEKEFDQDFNKLIEDYTPKLESVGPTSN
;
A
#
# COMPACT_ATOMS: atom_id res chain seq x y z
N MET A 1 -0.29 -64.31 32.27
CA MET A 1 -0.09 -62.88 32.02
C MET A 1 0.72 -62.73 30.76
N GLY A 2 0.11 -62.25 29.68
CA GLY A 2 0.77 -61.94 28.41
C GLY A 2 1.40 -60.54 28.38
N ASN A 3 2.04 -60.19 27.26
CA ASN A 3 2.74 -58.89 27.10
C ASN A 3 1.76 -57.71 27.27
N GLN A 4 0.61 -57.76 26.59
CA GLN A 4 -0.39 -56.70 26.63
C GLN A 4 -1.03 -56.56 28.00
N GLU A 5 -1.41 -57.69 28.63
CA GLU A 5 -1.96 -57.71 29.99
C GLU A 5 -0.99 -57.11 31.02
N LEU A 6 0.31 -57.35 30.86
CA LEU A 6 1.34 -56.77 31.72
C LEU A 6 1.49 -55.25 31.52
N LEU A 7 1.36 -54.77 30.28
CA LEU A 7 1.37 -53.33 29.99
C LEU A 7 0.13 -52.65 30.58
N GLU A 8 -1.04 -53.25 30.40
CA GLU A 8 -2.30 -52.74 30.95
C GLU A 8 -2.26 -52.68 32.48
N TYR A 9 -1.68 -53.71 33.13
CA TYR A 9 -1.50 -53.75 34.57
C TYR A 9 -0.65 -52.58 35.09
N PHE A 10 0.35 -52.13 34.33
CA PHE A 10 1.23 -51.01 34.68
C PHE A 10 0.97 -49.75 33.82
N SER A 11 -0.24 -49.60 33.30
CA SER A 11 -0.62 -48.48 32.40
C SER A 11 -0.39 -47.10 33.03
N ALA A 12 -0.43 -47.00 34.36
CA ALA A 12 -0.17 -45.77 35.10
C ALA A 12 1.29 -45.23 34.99
N PHE A 13 2.24 -46.04 34.53
CA PHE A 13 3.68 -45.71 34.46
C PHE A 13 4.19 -45.57 33.02
N ALA A 14 3.31 -45.43 32.02
CA ALA A 14 3.68 -45.13 30.64
C ALA A 14 4.76 -46.06 30.02
N ALA A 15 4.79 -47.35 30.41
CA ALA A 15 5.65 -48.32 29.77
C ALA A 15 5.24 -48.53 28.29
N VAL A 16 6.20 -48.44 27.39
CA VAL A 16 5.97 -48.48 25.93
C VAL A 16 5.89 -49.92 25.43
N ARG A 17 6.69 -50.82 25.99
CA ARG A 17 6.73 -52.24 25.59
C ARG A 17 6.96 -53.16 26.77
N SER A 18 6.49 -54.39 26.65
CA SER A 18 6.80 -55.46 27.59
C SER A 18 7.36 -56.66 26.85
N ARG A 19 8.26 -57.40 27.51
CA ARG A 19 8.85 -58.63 26.99
C ARG A 19 8.97 -59.66 28.10
N HIS A 20 8.78 -60.93 27.76
CA HIS A 20 8.95 -62.05 28.67
C HIS A 20 10.20 -62.87 28.34
N SER A 21 10.81 -63.46 29.36
CA SER A 21 11.89 -64.42 29.17
C SER A 21 11.32 -65.82 28.93
N TYR A 22 11.83 -66.48 27.89
CA TYR A 22 11.46 -67.84 27.50
C TYR A 22 12.70 -68.74 27.47
N GLY A 23 12.54 -69.99 27.87
CA GLY A 23 13.56 -71.03 27.74
C GLY A 23 12.99 -72.30 27.11
N PRO A 24 13.79 -73.39 27.07
CA PRO A 24 13.38 -74.65 26.44
C PRO A 24 12.09 -75.27 27.00
N LYS A 25 11.74 -74.93 28.24
CA LYS A 25 10.53 -75.41 28.94
C LYS A 25 9.39 -74.37 28.97
N GLY A 26 9.47 -73.32 28.14
CA GLY A 26 8.48 -72.24 28.09
C GLY A 26 8.85 -71.00 28.91
N HIS A 27 7.84 -70.26 29.37
CA HIS A 27 7.98 -68.98 30.08
C HIS A 27 8.73 -69.15 31.42
N ARG A 28 9.71 -68.29 31.70
CA ARG A 28 10.60 -68.40 32.88
C ARG A 28 10.16 -67.60 34.11
N GLY A 29 8.96 -67.00 34.08
CA GLY A 29 8.45 -66.19 35.18
C GLY A 29 9.08 -64.80 35.28
N MET A 30 9.83 -64.35 34.28
CA MET A 30 10.49 -63.03 34.26
C MET A 30 9.97 -62.19 33.10
N SER A 31 9.78 -60.90 33.35
CA SER A 31 9.33 -59.93 32.35
C SER A 31 10.08 -58.61 32.52
N VAL A 32 10.29 -57.90 31.42
CA VAL A 32 10.90 -56.57 31.39
C VAL A 32 9.87 -55.60 30.82
N LEU A 33 9.72 -54.46 31.48
CA LEU A 33 9.02 -53.28 30.99
C LEU A 33 10.05 -52.32 30.39
N ILE A 34 9.75 -51.81 29.20
CA ILE A 34 10.60 -50.93 28.42
C ILE A 34 9.90 -49.58 28.33
N PHE A 35 10.55 -48.56 28.84
CA PHE A 35 10.08 -47.18 28.85
C PHE A 35 10.63 -46.41 27.65
N GLU A 36 10.17 -45.17 27.50
CA GLU A 36 10.70 -44.26 26.48
C GLU A 36 12.21 -44.04 26.66
N ALA A 37 12.94 -43.91 25.55
CA ALA A 37 14.39 -43.72 25.55
C ALA A 37 14.84 -42.28 25.90
N LEU A 38 13.95 -41.46 26.44
CA LEU A 38 14.19 -40.09 26.88
C LEU A 38 14.25 -40.01 28.41
N ALA A 39 14.71 -38.87 28.93
CA ALA A 39 14.75 -38.60 30.37
C ALA A 39 13.40 -38.86 31.07
N VAL A 40 12.28 -38.57 30.38
CA VAL A 40 10.92 -38.84 30.88
C VAL A 40 10.68 -40.33 31.14
N GLY A 41 11.13 -41.20 30.23
CA GLY A 41 10.99 -42.65 30.41
C GLY A 41 11.84 -43.19 31.56
N TYR A 42 13.01 -42.60 31.81
CA TYR A 42 13.81 -42.92 33.00
C TYR A 42 13.07 -42.56 34.30
N VAL A 43 12.47 -41.36 34.36
CA VAL A 43 11.72 -40.90 35.54
C VAL A 43 10.50 -41.77 35.81
N GLU A 44 9.76 -42.19 34.77
CA GLU A 44 8.63 -43.11 34.94
C GLU A 44 9.07 -44.52 35.38
N ALA A 45 10.23 -45.00 34.89
CA ALA A 45 10.81 -46.26 35.36
C ALA A 45 11.23 -46.20 36.83
N GLU A 46 11.85 -45.08 37.26
CA GLU A 46 12.21 -44.83 38.66
C GLU A 46 10.95 -44.75 39.56
N ARG A 47 9.89 -44.11 39.07
CA ARG A 47 8.59 -44.03 39.76
C ARG A 47 7.99 -45.42 39.97
N LEU A 48 8.06 -46.31 38.98
CA LEU A 48 7.62 -47.70 39.13
C LEU A 48 8.51 -48.48 40.12
N ASN A 49 9.82 -48.28 40.07
CA ASN A 49 10.75 -48.89 41.02
C ASN A 49 10.38 -48.51 42.47
N LYS A 50 10.19 -47.22 42.75
CA LYS A 50 9.74 -46.72 44.06
C LYS A 50 8.39 -47.29 44.48
N HIS A 51 7.47 -47.51 43.54
CA HIS A 51 6.19 -48.15 43.84
C HIS A 51 6.36 -49.57 44.40
N PHE A 52 7.29 -50.36 43.86
CA PHE A 52 7.60 -51.70 44.38
C PHE A 52 8.33 -51.66 45.73
N GLU A 53 9.28 -50.74 45.90
CA GLU A 53 9.96 -50.49 47.18
C GLU A 53 8.96 -50.15 48.29
N ASN A 54 8.07 -49.18 48.05
CA ASN A 54 7.04 -48.78 49.01
C ASN A 54 6.05 -49.90 49.32
N SER A 55 5.87 -50.84 48.38
CA SER A 55 5.01 -52.01 48.59
C SER A 55 5.71 -53.18 49.27
N GLY A 56 7.01 -53.10 49.55
CA GLY A 56 7.82 -54.21 50.08
C GLY A 56 8.00 -55.36 49.09
N ARG A 57 8.01 -55.05 47.79
CA ARG A 57 8.06 -56.02 46.67
C ARG A 57 9.21 -55.71 45.70
N ASP A 58 10.26 -55.11 46.24
CA ASP A 58 11.48 -54.74 45.55
C ASP A 58 12.43 -55.92 45.35
N ARG A 59 13.62 -55.62 44.81
CA ARG A 59 14.70 -56.60 44.62
C ARG A 59 15.06 -57.32 45.91
N LEU A 60 15.23 -56.59 47.01
CA LEU A 60 15.63 -57.19 48.28
C LEU A 60 14.57 -58.15 48.81
N ALA A 61 13.28 -57.82 48.65
CA ALA A 61 12.20 -58.72 49.01
C ALA A 61 12.19 -60.01 48.16
N TRP A 62 12.54 -59.92 46.86
CA TRP A 62 12.62 -61.06 45.95
C TRP A 62 13.78 -62.02 46.25
N GLU A 63 14.92 -61.48 46.68
CA GLU A 63 16.15 -62.24 46.96
C GLU A 63 16.15 -62.92 48.34
N ARG A 64 15.20 -62.59 49.22
CA ARG A 64 15.05 -63.25 50.53
C ARG A 64 14.64 -64.71 50.41
N ASN A 65 15.21 -65.55 51.29
CA ASN A 65 14.92 -66.98 51.37
C ASN A 65 13.45 -67.32 51.72
N ASN A 66 12.73 -66.40 52.39
CA ASN A 66 11.33 -66.56 52.80
C ASN A 66 10.34 -65.70 51.99
N ARG A 67 10.62 -65.47 50.70
CA ARG A 67 9.76 -64.65 49.84
C ARG A 67 8.34 -65.20 49.72
N VAL A 68 7.37 -64.30 49.73
CA VAL A 68 5.95 -64.63 49.53
C VAL A 68 5.70 -64.80 48.03
N LEU A 69 5.38 -66.02 47.60
CA LEU A 69 5.16 -66.34 46.19
C LEU A 69 3.72 -66.10 45.73
N PHE A 70 2.76 -66.13 46.65
CA PHE A 70 1.34 -66.09 46.36
C PHE A 70 0.59 -65.17 47.34
N TYR A 71 -0.37 -64.44 46.82
CA TYR A 71 -1.40 -63.80 47.64
C TYR A 71 -2.34 -64.84 48.25
N ALA A 72 -3.05 -64.45 49.31
CA ALA A 72 -4.21 -65.20 49.80
C ALA A 72 -5.21 -65.40 48.65
N GLY A 73 -5.46 -66.66 48.26
CA GLY A 73 -6.24 -67.01 47.06
C GLY A 73 -5.43 -67.51 45.86
N GLY A 74 -4.13 -67.78 46.02
CA GLY A 74 -3.33 -68.56 45.04
C GLY A 74 -2.84 -67.77 43.81
N LYS A 75 -3.09 -66.46 43.73
CA LYS A 75 -2.54 -65.60 42.68
C LYS A 75 -1.07 -65.31 42.93
N ARG A 76 -0.23 -65.36 41.90
CA ARG A 76 1.22 -65.10 42.02
C ARG A 76 1.48 -63.64 42.38
N GLN A 77 2.41 -63.45 43.30
CA GLN A 77 2.93 -62.15 43.73
C GLN A 77 3.91 -61.62 42.67
N LEU A 78 3.72 -60.38 42.22
CA LEU A 78 4.70 -59.70 41.36
C LEU A 78 5.68 -58.91 42.21
N TYR A 79 6.96 -59.04 41.87
CA TYR A 79 8.07 -58.23 42.35
C TYR A 79 8.63 -57.44 41.17
N GLY A 80 9.17 -56.27 41.43
CA GLY A 80 9.68 -55.39 40.38
C GLY A 80 10.75 -54.46 40.91
N TYR A 81 11.70 -54.15 40.04
CA TYR A 81 12.84 -53.30 40.34
C TYR A 81 13.50 -52.82 39.05
N MET A 82 14.34 -51.79 39.13
CA MET A 82 15.11 -51.30 37.99
C MET A 82 16.19 -52.33 37.61
N ALA A 83 16.17 -52.74 36.33
CA ALA A 83 17.07 -53.78 35.84
C ALA A 83 18.53 -53.29 35.81
N ALA A 84 19.42 -54.07 36.41
CA ALA A 84 20.87 -53.91 36.27
C ALA A 84 21.38 -54.85 35.18
N LYS A 85 22.65 -54.68 34.80
CA LYS A 85 23.32 -55.50 33.78
C LYS A 85 23.13 -57.01 34.03
N HIS A 86 23.34 -57.45 35.27
CA HIS A 86 23.21 -58.85 35.65
C HIS A 86 21.79 -59.41 35.44
N ASP A 87 20.75 -58.62 35.71
CA ASP A 87 19.36 -59.03 35.49
C ASP A 87 19.05 -59.21 34.02
N MET A 88 19.58 -58.31 33.18
CA MET A 88 19.41 -58.39 31.73
C MET A 88 20.16 -59.59 31.14
N ASP A 89 21.32 -59.94 31.69
CA ASP A 89 22.07 -61.13 31.30
C ASP A 89 21.32 -62.42 31.69
N ASN A 90 20.76 -62.48 32.91
CA ASN A 90 19.92 -63.59 33.35
C ASN A 90 18.64 -63.71 32.51
N PHE A 91 17.98 -62.58 32.21
CA PHE A 91 16.80 -62.53 31.35
C PHE A 91 17.09 -63.13 29.97
N ASN A 92 18.27 -62.83 29.40
CA ASN A 92 18.71 -63.27 28.09
C ASN A 92 19.42 -64.63 28.07
N TYR A 93 19.68 -65.26 29.22
CA TYR A 93 20.55 -66.45 29.32
C TYR A 93 20.12 -67.61 28.39
N HIS A 94 18.80 -67.77 28.17
CA HIS A 94 18.25 -68.79 27.27
C HIS A 94 17.70 -68.25 25.94
N SER A 95 17.83 -66.94 25.70
CA SER A 95 17.34 -66.29 24.49
C SER A 95 18.38 -66.44 23.38
N LEU A 96 18.12 -67.33 22.41
CA LEU A 96 19.01 -67.54 21.25
C LEU A 96 18.61 -66.63 20.07
N GLY A 97 19.63 -66.10 19.37
CA GLY A 97 19.47 -65.35 18.12
C GLY A 97 18.56 -64.12 18.23
N LYS A 98 17.50 -64.06 17.40
CA LYS A 98 16.58 -62.91 17.29
C LYS A 98 15.71 -62.67 18.54
N SER A 99 15.66 -63.62 19.48
CA SER A 99 14.88 -63.50 20.72
C SER A 99 15.64 -62.79 21.85
N LYS A 100 16.96 -62.59 21.70
CA LYS A 100 17.81 -61.90 22.68
C LYS A 100 17.54 -60.40 22.63
N LEU A 101 17.19 -59.81 23.76
CA LEU A 101 16.97 -58.37 23.86
C LEU A 101 18.33 -57.66 23.89
N LYS A 102 18.57 -56.79 22.89
CA LYS A 102 19.74 -55.92 22.83
C LYS A 102 19.55 -54.76 23.80
N TYR A 103 20.58 -54.46 24.60
CA TYR A 103 20.57 -53.36 25.56
C TYR A 103 21.95 -52.70 25.64
N GLU A 104 21.97 -51.44 26.06
CA GLU A 104 23.15 -50.63 26.33
C GLU A 104 23.05 -50.10 27.77
N MET A 105 24.16 -50.10 28.51
CA MET A 105 24.21 -49.49 29.84
C MET A 105 24.52 -48.01 29.69
N ARG A 106 23.67 -47.16 30.25
CA ARG A 106 23.88 -45.70 30.29
C ARG A 106 23.78 -45.19 31.71
N SER A 107 24.46 -44.09 31.98
CA SER A 107 24.43 -43.47 33.30
C SER A 107 23.24 -42.51 33.44
N TYR A 108 22.82 -42.25 34.69
CA TYR A 108 21.81 -41.24 34.98
C TYR A 108 22.25 -39.84 34.53
N GLN A 109 23.53 -39.52 34.75
CA GLN A 109 24.12 -38.25 34.36
C GLN A 109 23.92 -37.99 32.86
N GLU A 110 24.29 -38.97 32.04
CA GLU A 110 24.15 -38.89 30.58
C GLU A 110 22.67 -38.81 30.13
N MET A 111 21.80 -39.68 30.67
CA MET A 111 20.43 -39.82 30.16
C MET A 111 19.46 -38.73 30.60
N VAL A 112 19.70 -38.13 31.77
CA VAL A 112 18.77 -37.17 32.38
C VAL A 112 19.42 -35.82 32.51
N VAL A 113 20.60 -35.75 33.13
CA VAL A 113 21.20 -34.44 33.47
C VAL A 113 21.73 -33.75 32.22
N ASP A 114 22.50 -34.45 31.39
CA ASP A 114 23.12 -33.87 30.19
C ASP A 114 22.03 -33.52 29.16
N GLN A 115 21.07 -34.42 28.93
CA GLN A 115 19.93 -34.16 28.03
C GLN A 115 19.10 -32.95 28.48
N MET A 116 18.74 -32.85 29.77
CA MET A 116 17.99 -31.69 30.27
C MET A 116 18.80 -30.40 30.23
N SER A 117 20.12 -30.48 30.41
CA SER A 117 21.01 -29.33 30.28
C SER A 117 21.03 -28.80 28.83
N GLU A 118 21.16 -29.69 27.85
CA GLU A 118 21.10 -29.33 26.43
C GLU A 118 19.73 -28.74 26.05
N ASP A 119 18.64 -29.38 26.47
CA ASP A 119 17.28 -28.88 26.21
C ASP A 119 17.05 -27.49 26.82
N ASN A 120 17.59 -27.24 28.02
CA ASN A 120 17.52 -25.92 28.67
C ASN A 120 18.33 -24.85 27.93
N GLN A 121 19.48 -25.20 27.35
CA GLN A 121 20.25 -24.27 26.51
C GLN A 121 19.47 -23.90 25.24
N HIS A 122 18.87 -24.89 24.57
CA HIS A 122 18.02 -24.66 23.40
C HIS A 122 16.82 -23.77 23.73
N LEU A 123 16.16 -24.02 24.87
CA LEU A 123 15.05 -23.21 25.33
C LEU A 123 15.45 -21.75 25.61
N THR A 124 16.64 -21.54 26.16
CA THR A 124 17.20 -20.20 26.40
C THR A 124 17.47 -19.47 25.08
N TRP A 125 18.06 -20.14 24.10
CA TRP A 125 18.29 -19.58 22.77
C TRP A 125 16.97 -19.21 22.06
N LEU A 126 15.96 -20.09 22.13
CA LEU A 126 14.63 -19.81 21.57
C LEU A 126 13.97 -18.60 22.21
N LYS A 127 14.06 -18.46 23.54
CA LYS A 127 13.57 -17.27 24.27
C LYS A 127 14.23 -15.99 23.76
N HIS A 128 15.56 -15.98 23.60
CA HIS A 128 16.27 -14.82 23.08
C HIS A 128 15.87 -14.48 21.64
N LYS A 129 15.72 -15.49 20.78
CA LYS A 129 15.29 -15.31 19.40
C LYS A 129 13.89 -14.69 19.32
N ILE A 130 12.94 -15.20 20.11
CA ILE A 130 11.58 -14.67 20.18
C ILE A 130 11.57 -13.22 20.69
N ALA A 131 12.36 -12.92 21.73
CA ALA A 131 12.45 -11.55 22.25
C ALA A 131 13.00 -10.56 21.21
N LYS A 132 13.98 -10.99 20.38
CA LYS A 132 14.51 -10.18 19.27
C LYS A 132 13.45 -9.92 18.20
N GLU A 133 12.73 -10.97 17.79
CA GLU A 133 11.64 -10.86 16.81
C GLU A 133 10.52 -9.94 17.29
N GLN A 134 10.14 -10.02 18.57
CA GLN A 134 9.13 -9.13 19.15
C GLN A 134 9.55 -7.67 19.13
N LYS A 135 10.82 -7.37 19.45
CA LYS A 135 11.36 -6.00 19.36
C LYS A 135 11.34 -5.49 17.92
N ASN A 136 11.77 -6.31 16.96
CA ASN A 136 11.75 -5.97 15.55
C ASN A 136 10.33 -5.69 15.05
N LYS A 137 9.36 -6.55 15.41
CA LYS A 137 7.95 -6.37 15.07
C LYS A 137 7.40 -5.05 15.62
N LYS A 138 7.71 -4.71 16.87
CA LYS A 138 7.28 -3.44 17.48
C LYS A 138 7.87 -2.23 16.73
N ALA A 139 9.17 -2.25 16.42
CA ALA A 139 9.81 -1.19 15.66
C ALA A 139 9.21 -1.03 14.26
N LEU A 140 8.92 -2.13 13.55
CA LEU A 140 8.26 -2.10 12.25
C LEU A 140 6.83 -1.55 12.31
N GLN A 141 6.09 -1.87 13.37
CA GLN A 141 4.74 -1.34 13.57
C GLN A 141 4.78 0.18 13.81
N GLU A 142 5.76 0.66 14.58
CA GLU A 142 5.97 2.09 14.83
C GLU A 142 6.35 2.83 13.53
N THR A 143 7.27 2.29 12.73
CA THR A 143 7.69 2.90 11.45
C THR A 143 6.55 2.92 10.44
N LEU A 144 5.75 1.85 10.35
CA LEU A 144 4.55 1.80 9.51
C LEU A 144 3.53 2.86 9.94
N GLY A 145 3.32 3.04 11.24
CA GLY A 145 2.46 4.09 11.78
C GLY A 145 2.91 5.50 11.38
N LEU A 146 4.22 5.78 11.50
CA LEU A 146 4.82 7.05 11.08
C LEU A 146 4.67 7.29 9.57
N MET A 147 5.00 6.30 8.74
CA MET A 147 4.86 6.41 7.28
C MET A 147 3.41 6.63 6.87
N SER A 148 2.46 5.93 7.50
CA SER A 148 1.03 6.09 7.22
C SER A 148 0.55 7.50 7.55
N LYS A 149 1.01 8.08 8.67
CA LYS A 149 0.68 9.45 9.06
C LYS A 149 1.25 10.45 8.06
N LYS A 150 2.53 10.28 7.67
CA LYS A 150 3.19 11.15 6.68
C LYS A 150 2.48 11.09 5.32
N LEU A 151 2.09 9.90 4.87
CA LEU A 151 1.35 9.71 3.63
C LEU A 151 0.02 10.47 3.65
N ARG A 152 -0.77 10.33 4.73
CA ARG A 152 -2.03 11.07 4.89
C ARG A 152 -1.82 12.59 4.87
N GLN A 153 -0.77 13.07 5.54
CA GLN A 153 -0.42 14.48 5.54
C GLN A 153 -0.11 14.97 4.12
N THR A 154 0.77 14.30 3.39
CA THR A 154 1.12 14.66 2.01
C THR A 154 -0.07 14.60 1.06
N THR A 155 -0.98 13.62 1.21
CA THR A 155 -2.21 13.56 0.41
C THR A 155 -3.12 14.77 0.68
N ASN A 156 -3.27 15.17 1.95
CA ASN A 156 -4.08 16.33 2.31
C ASN A 156 -3.46 17.64 1.81
N GLU A 157 -2.15 17.82 1.99
CA GLU A 157 -1.41 18.99 1.47
C GLU A 157 -1.56 19.09 -0.05
N ASN A 158 -1.36 17.99 -0.79
CA ASN A 158 -1.56 17.96 -2.24
C ASN A 158 -3.00 18.31 -2.65
N ARG A 159 -4.01 17.87 -1.88
CA ARG A 159 -5.41 18.25 -2.13
C ARG A 159 -5.63 19.74 -1.93
N VAL A 160 -5.07 20.33 -0.88
CA VAL A 160 -5.16 21.77 -0.60
C VAL A 160 -4.49 22.57 -1.71
N VAL A 161 -3.29 22.17 -2.16
CA VAL A 161 -2.60 22.82 -3.26
C VAL A 161 -3.45 22.79 -4.54
N LYS A 162 -3.97 21.62 -4.92
CA LYS A 162 -4.86 21.49 -6.09
C LYS A 162 -6.08 22.40 -6.02
N LEU A 163 -6.73 22.47 -4.85
CA LEU A 163 -7.89 23.34 -4.64
C LEU A 163 -7.51 24.83 -4.73
N LYS A 164 -6.37 25.21 -4.13
CA LYS A 164 -5.87 26.59 -4.16
C LYS A 164 -5.52 27.02 -5.58
N THR A 165 -4.84 26.18 -6.35
CA THR A 165 -4.52 26.44 -7.77
C THR A 165 -5.79 26.59 -8.60
N LYS A 166 -6.78 25.70 -8.42
CA LYS A 166 -8.06 25.81 -9.13
C LYS A 166 -8.79 27.13 -8.82
N LYS A 167 -8.80 27.53 -7.54
CA LYS A 167 -9.41 28.81 -7.12
C LYS A 167 -8.70 30.00 -7.74
N HIS A 168 -7.37 30.04 -7.72
CA HIS A 168 -6.60 31.12 -8.35
C HIS A 168 -6.83 31.19 -9.86
N HIS A 169 -6.91 30.04 -10.53
CA HIS A 169 -7.20 30.00 -11.96
C HIS A 169 -8.59 30.58 -12.28
N GLU A 170 -9.62 30.22 -11.51
CA GLU A 170 -10.97 30.77 -11.69
C GLU A 170 -10.99 32.29 -11.47
N GLN A 171 -10.35 32.76 -10.39
CA GLN A 171 -10.26 34.21 -10.11
C GLN A 171 -9.56 34.98 -11.23
N ASN A 172 -8.45 34.44 -11.76
CA ASN A 172 -7.72 35.05 -12.87
C ASN A 172 -8.57 35.09 -14.15
N LYS A 173 -9.40 34.06 -14.36
CA LYS A 173 -10.33 33.99 -15.49
C LYS A 173 -11.44 35.03 -15.37
N GLU A 174 -12.04 35.18 -14.19
CA GLU A 174 -13.05 36.21 -13.89
C GLU A 174 -12.48 37.63 -14.08
N GLU A 175 -11.25 37.87 -13.62
CA GLU A 175 -10.55 39.14 -13.81
C GLU A 175 -10.29 39.43 -15.29
N MET A 176 -9.85 38.42 -16.06
CA MET A 176 -9.66 38.53 -17.51
C MET A 176 -10.97 38.90 -18.22
N TYR A 177 -12.08 38.24 -17.91
CA TYR A 177 -13.38 38.58 -18.49
C TYR A 177 -13.84 39.99 -18.13
N SER A 178 -13.62 40.41 -16.88
CA SER A 178 -13.97 41.76 -16.44
C SER A 178 -13.18 42.82 -17.20
N GLN A 179 -11.87 42.60 -17.40
CA GLN A 179 -11.01 43.49 -18.16
C GLN A 179 -11.38 43.52 -19.65
N GLU A 180 -11.69 42.37 -20.24
CA GLU A 180 -12.12 42.27 -21.63
C GLU A 180 -13.45 43.00 -21.85
N GLN A 181 -14.40 42.87 -20.93
CA GLN A 181 -15.66 43.58 -20.97
C GLN A 181 -15.46 45.09 -20.83
N PHE A 182 -14.63 45.54 -19.88
CA PHE A 182 -14.28 46.94 -19.73
C PHE A 182 -13.70 47.54 -21.03
N ASN A 183 -12.77 46.82 -21.67
CA ASN A 183 -12.16 47.27 -22.93
C ASN A 183 -13.20 47.31 -24.08
N ARG A 184 -14.11 46.33 -24.14
CA ARG A 184 -15.22 46.33 -25.11
C ARG A 184 -16.12 47.54 -24.93
N ASP A 185 -16.50 47.84 -23.69
CA ASP A 185 -17.38 48.96 -23.36
C ASP A 185 -16.72 50.31 -23.72
N GLN A 186 -15.41 50.47 -23.48
CA GLN A 186 -14.64 51.64 -23.91
C GLN A 186 -14.63 51.81 -25.45
N ILE A 187 -14.44 50.71 -26.19
CA ILE A 187 -14.49 50.75 -27.67
C ILE A 187 -15.90 51.11 -28.15
N GLN A 188 -16.94 50.59 -27.50
CA GLN A 188 -18.32 50.91 -27.83
C GLN A 188 -18.62 52.40 -27.64
N GLN A 189 -18.13 53.00 -26.54
CA GLN A 189 -18.25 54.44 -26.32
C GLN A 189 -17.65 55.26 -27.48
N PHE A 190 -16.47 54.88 -28.00
CA PHE A 190 -15.89 55.55 -29.17
C PHE A 190 -16.76 55.41 -30.42
N TYR A 191 -17.45 54.29 -30.61
CA TYR A 191 -18.38 54.11 -31.73
C TYR A 191 -19.61 55.00 -31.59
N ASP A 192 -20.20 55.03 -30.40
CA ASP A 192 -21.39 55.83 -30.11
C ASP A 192 -21.08 57.33 -30.25
N ASP A 193 -19.95 57.78 -29.70
CA ASP A 193 -19.48 59.18 -29.84
C ASP A 193 -19.23 59.56 -31.30
N ARG A 194 -18.69 58.65 -32.10
CA ARG A 194 -18.47 58.89 -33.53
C ARG A 194 -19.78 58.96 -34.29
N ASN A 195 -20.72 58.07 -34.02
CA ASN A 195 -22.04 58.06 -34.65
C ASN A 195 -22.81 59.34 -34.30
N ALA A 196 -22.81 59.76 -33.03
CA ALA A 196 -23.47 61.00 -32.61
C ALA A 196 -22.87 62.25 -33.30
N LYS A 197 -21.54 62.30 -33.49
CA LYS A 197 -20.89 63.35 -34.28
C LYS A 197 -21.29 63.33 -35.74
N GLU A 198 -21.45 62.14 -36.32
CA GLU A 198 -21.88 61.96 -37.70
C GLU A 198 -23.34 62.40 -37.89
N GLU A 199 -24.25 62.02 -36.99
CA GLU A 199 -25.65 62.47 -36.98
C GLU A 199 -25.74 64.00 -36.84
N HIS A 200 -24.95 64.60 -35.96
CA HIS A 200 -24.89 66.06 -35.82
C HIS A 200 -24.40 66.75 -37.10
N PHE A 201 -23.40 66.17 -37.77
CA PHE A 201 -22.90 66.68 -39.05
C PHE A 201 -23.96 66.57 -40.16
N GLU A 202 -24.69 65.46 -40.23
CA GLU A 202 -25.78 65.26 -41.19
C GLU A 202 -26.91 66.29 -40.97
N LEU A 203 -27.28 66.55 -39.72
CA LEU A 203 -28.26 67.58 -39.37
C LEU A 203 -27.83 68.99 -39.81
N LEU A 204 -26.57 69.37 -39.59
CA LEU A 204 -26.02 70.65 -40.04
C LEU A 204 -26.08 70.79 -41.57
N GLN A 205 -25.71 69.74 -42.29
CA GLN A 205 -25.77 69.71 -43.75
C GLN A 205 -27.21 69.86 -44.27
N GLN A 206 -28.17 69.17 -43.65
CA GLN A 206 -29.59 69.31 -44.01
C GLN A 206 -30.10 70.73 -43.75
N TYR A 207 -29.73 71.35 -42.62
CA TYR A 207 -30.08 72.73 -42.30
C TYR A 207 -29.54 73.74 -43.31
N GLU A 208 -28.27 73.59 -43.72
CA GLU A 208 -27.67 74.45 -44.75
C GLU A 208 -28.37 74.30 -46.10
N ARG A 209 -28.71 73.07 -46.52
CA ARG A 209 -29.49 72.83 -47.75
C ARG A 209 -30.84 73.55 -47.71
N VAL A 210 -31.61 73.40 -46.62
CA VAL A 210 -32.92 74.05 -46.44
C VAL A 210 -32.80 75.59 -46.43
N LYS A 211 -31.77 76.13 -45.76
CA LYS A 211 -31.54 77.58 -45.67
C LYS A 211 -31.25 78.20 -47.04
N VAL A 212 -30.42 77.54 -47.86
CA VAL A 212 -30.10 78.02 -49.22
C VAL A 212 -31.36 78.05 -50.08
N THR A 213 -32.17 76.98 -50.05
CA THR A 213 -33.44 76.91 -50.80
C THR A 213 -34.43 78.00 -50.38
N GLN A 214 -34.56 78.28 -49.08
CA GLN A 214 -35.44 79.34 -48.57
C GLN A 214 -34.93 80.77 -48.85
N SER A 215 -33.62 80.98 -48.88
CA SER A 215 -33.03 82.27 -49.25
C SER A 215 -33.17 82.59 -50.75
N GLU A 216 -33.26 81.56 -51.59
CA GLU A 216 -33.45 81.69 -53.03
C GLU A 216 -34.93 81.93 -53.43
N GLU A 217 -35.91 81.43 -52.65
CA GLU A 217 -37.35 81.69 -52.86
C GLU A 217 -37.75 83.16 -52.59
N ASN A 218 -36.93 83.94 -51.87
CA ASN A 218 -37.23 85.32 -51.46
C ASN A 218 -36.69 86.41 -52.41
N VAL A 219 -36.07 86.07 -53.55
CA VAL A 219 -35.51 87.04 -54.53
C VAL A 219 -36.16 86.86 -55.91
N SER A 220 -36.81 87.90 -56.44
CA SER A 220 -37.60 87.80 -57.68
C SER A 220 -36.76 87.88 -58.97
N PHE A 221 -37.02 86.92 -59.87
CA PHE A 221 -36.97 86.96 -61.34
C PHE A 221 -35.64 87.38 -62.04
N GLU A 222 -34.81 86.39 -62.41
CA GLU A 222 -33.99 86.37 -63.64
C GLU A 222 -33.47 84.94 -63.93
N GLU A 223 -33.50 84.49 -65.19
CA GLU A 223 -33.08 83.14 -65.67
C GLU A 223 -31.65 82.74 -65.27
N ASN A 224 -30.79 83.70 -64.91
CA ASN A 224 -29.44 83.45 -64.42
C ASN A 224 -29.41 82.84 -63.00
N HIS A 225 -30.49 82.95 -62.23
CA HIS A 225 -30.56 82.47 -60.84
C HIS A 225 -30.86 80.97 -60.70
N GLN A 226 -31.69 80.39 -61.57
CA GLN A 226 -31.94 78.95 -61.56
C GLN A 226 -30.67 78.15 -61.89
N ASN A 227 -29.83 78.64 -62.80
CA ASN A 227 -28.55 78.01 -63.10
C ASN A 227 -27.59 78.07 -61.90
N ARG A 228 -27.62 79.15 -61.11
CA ARG A 228 -26.77 79.34 -59.93
C ARG A 228 -27.17 78.43 -58.75
N ALA A 229 -28.46 78.26 -58.50
CA ALA A 229 -29.01 77.33 -57.51
C ALA A 229 -28.70 75.86 -57.89
N VAL A 230 -28.84 75.53 -59.18
CA VAL A 230 -28.51 74.20 -59.72
C VAL A 230 -27.00 73.94 -59.69
N GLU A 231 -26.16 74.93 -59.98
CA GLU A 231 -24.70 74.83 -59.85
C GLU A 231 -24.26 74.68 -58.39
N PHE A 232 -24.85 75.44 -57.46
CA PHE A 232 -24.56 75.31 -56.03
C PHE A 232 -24.92 73.92 -55.49
N THR A 233 -26.08 73.39 -55.89
CA THR A 233 -26.50 72.02 -55.53
C THR A 233 -25.54 70.97 -56.10
N LYS A 234 -25.11 71.12 -57.36
CA LYS A 234 -24.12 70.22 -57.99
C LYS A 234 -22.75 70.29 -57.32
N VAL A 235 -22.31 71.47 -56.90
CA VAL A 235 -21.03 71.65 -56.17
C VAL A 235 -21.12 70.98 -54.79
N GLN A 236 -22.21 71.20 -54.04
CA GLN A 236 -22.41 70.54 -52.75
C GLN A 236 -22.56 69.03 -52.85
N ASP A 237 -23.24 68.51 -53.87
CA ASP A 237 -23.38 67.06 -54.08
C ASP A 237 -22.03 66.41 -54.41
N LYS A 238 -21.17 67.10 -55.17
CA LYS A 238 -19.81 66.64 -55.45
C LYS A 238 -18.91 66.67 -54.21
N GLU A 239 -19.02 67.71 -53.38
CA GLU A 239 -18.31 67.79 -52.10
C GLU A 239 -18.79 66.72 -51.10
N MET A 240 -20.08 66.39 -51.11
CA MET A 240 -20.66 65.30 -50.33
C MET A 240 -20.15 63.94 -50.80
N GLU A 241 -20.13 63.70 -52.11
CA GLU A 241 -19.61 62.46 -52.69
C GLU A 241 -18.13 62.26 -52.33
N ASP A 242 -17.32 63.32 -52.38
CA ASP A 242 -15.93 63.31 -51.91
C ASP A 242 -15.81 63.02 -50.41
N PHE A 243 -16.71 63.55 -49.58
CA PHE A 243 -16.75 63.25 -48.14
C PHE A 243 -17.08 61.78 -47.87
N VAL A 244 -18.11 61.23 -48.53
CA VAL A 244 -18.51 59.82 -48.39
C VAL A 244 -17.36 58.91 -48.83
N ASN A 245 -16.72 59.19 -49.96
CA ASN A 245 -15.57 58.45 -50.46
C ASN A 245 -14.39 58.47 -49.47
N LYS A 246 -14.07 59.64 -48.88
CA LYS A 246 -13.02 59.78 -47.86
C LYS A 246 -13.37 59.02 -46.58
N ARG A 247 -14.64 59.06 -46.14
CA ARG A 247 -15.13 58.32 -44.97
C ARG A 247 -15.01 56.81 -45.18
N GLU A 248 -15.46 56.29 -46.32
CA GLU A 248 -15.37 54.86 -46.64
C GLU A 248 -13.92 54.39 -46.69
N SER A 249 -13.04 55.17 -47.33
CA SER A 249 -11.60 54.89 -47.35
C SER A 249 -11.00 54.86 -45.94
N LEU A 250 -11.38 55.81 -45.07
CA LEU A 250 -10.95 55.87 -43.69
C LEU A 250 -11.43 54.65 -42.88
N ILE A 251 -12.69 54.26 -43.02
CA ILE A 251 -13.26 53.06 -42.36
C ILE A 251 -12.56 51.80 -42.85
N LYS A 252 -12.31 51.68 -44.16
CA LYS A 252 -11.61 50.54 -44.75
C LYS A 252 -10.18 50.43 -44.20
N ALA A 253 -9.42 51.52 -44.21
CA ALA A 253 -8.07 51.55 -43.66
C ALA A 253 -8.04 51.20 -42.16
N HIS A 254 -9.01 51.67 -41.38
CA HIS A 254 -9.13 51.30 -39.96
C HIS A 254 -9.44 49.80 -39.78
N LYS A 255 -10.36 49.23 -40.57
CA LYS A 255 -10.66 47.78 -40.55
C LYS A 255 -9.43 46.93 -40.91
N GLU A 256 -8.66 47.35 -41.91
CA GLU A 256 -7.42 46.67 -42.30
C GLU A 256 -6.37 46.69 -41.18
N ARG A 257 -6.15 47.85 -40.54
CA ARG A 257 -5.25 47.96 -39.38
C ARG A 257 -5.68 47.06 -38.22
N MET A 258 -6.98 47.01 -37.92
CA MET A 258 -7.52 46.13 -36.87
C MET A 258 -7.33 44.64 -37.22
N ALA A 259 -7.51 44.26 -38.48
CA ALA A 259 -7.28 42.89 -38.93
C ALA A 259 -5.80 42.49 -38.90
N GLU A 260 -4.89 43.43 -39.21
CA GLU A 260 -3.45 43.20 -39.05
C GLU A 260 -3.05 43.03 -37.58
N LEU A 261 -3.58 43.88 -36.68
CA LEU A 261 -3.33 43.78 -35.25
C LEU A 261 -3.81 42.43 -34.68
N ARG A 262 -5.04 42.01 -35.03
CA ARG A 262 -5.57 40.71 -34.59
C ARG A 262 -4.74 39.53 -35.06
N ARG A 263 -4.21 39.58 -36.29
CA ARG A 263 -3.31 38.53 -36.80
C ARG A 263 -2.03 38.44 -35.97
N LYS A 264 -1.39 39.58 -35.69
CA LYS A 264 -0.18 39.62 -34.84
C LYS A 264 -0.45 39.05 -33.45
N GLN A 265 -1.56 39.45 -32.82
CA GLN A 265 -1.96 38.90 -31.52
C GLN A 265 -2.16 37.38 -31.55
N TRP A 266 -2.82 36.87 -32.60
CA TRP A 266 -3.01 35.42 -32.76
C TRP A 266 -1.69 34.67 -32.91
N ASP A 267 -0.76 35.21 -33.71
CA ASP A 267 0.56 34.61 -33.90
C ASP A 267 1.36 34.60 -32.59
N GLU A 268 1.28 35.68 -31.80
CA GLU A 268 1.89 35.78 -30.48
C GLU A 268 1.28 34.79 -29.47
N GLU A 269 -0.05 34.67 -29.40
CA GLU A 269 -0.74 33.70 -28.54
C GLU A 269 -0.35 32.25 -28.89
N MET A 270 -0.31 31.91 -30.18
CA MET A 270 0.09 30.59 -30.64
C MET A 270 1.55 30.27 -30.31
N ALA A 271 2.44 31.27 -30.31
CA ALA A 271 3.83 31.09 -29.92
C ALA A 271 3.95 30.81 -28.41
N LEU A 272 3.21 31.55 -27.58
CA LEU A 272 3.19 31.35 -26.13
C LEU A 272 2.67 29.96 -25.73
N GLU A 273 1.60 29.48 -26.35
CA GLU A 273 1.05 28.15 -26.04
C GLU A 273 2.05 27.04 -26.40
N LYS A 274 2.74 27.17 -27.54
CA LYS A 274 3.81 26.22 -27.92
C LYS A 274 4.97 26.22 -26.94
N GLU A 275 5.35 27.38 -26.43
CA GLU A 275 6.43 27.50 -25.44
C GLU A 275 6.01 26.87 -24.11
N PHE A 276 4.78 27.14 -23.66
CA PHE A 276 4.20 26.52 -22.47
C PHE A 276 4.14 24.99 -22.58
N ASP A 277 3.65 24.45 -23.70
CA ASP A 277 3.60 23.01 -23.94
C ASP A 277 4.98 22.36 -23.88
N GLN A 278 6.00 23.02 -24.44
CA GLN A 278 7.39 22.54 -24.36
C GLN A 278 7.88 22.49 -22.91
N ASP A 279 7.65 23.54 -22.14
CA ASP A 279 8.07 23.60 -20.74
C ASP A 279 7.28 22.63 -19.86
N PHE A 280 6.00 22.45 -20.13
CA PHE A 280 5.15 21.48 -19.44
C PHE A 280 5.59 20.05 -19.72
N ASN A 281 5.95 19.73 -20.97
CA ASN A 281 6.49 18.42 -21.32
C ASN A 281 7.83 18.14 -20.61
N LYS A 282 8.75 19.11 -20.56
CA LYS A 282 9.99 18.99 -19.76
C LYS A 282 9.69 18.74 -18.29
N LEU A 283 8.71 19.44 -17.73
CA LEU A 283 8.29 19.24 -16.35
C LEU A 283 7.73 17.83 -16.12
N ILE A 284 6.95 17.27 -17.06
CA ILE A 284 6.49 15.89 -16.96
C ILE A 284 7.69 14.92 -16.99
N GLU A 285 8.65 15.13 -17.89
CA GLU A 285 9.84 14.29 -18.01
C GLU A 285 10.67 14.28 -16.72
N ASP A 286 10.87 15.43 -16.08
CA ASP A 286 11.67 15.57 -14.85
C ASP A 286 11.10 14.79 -13.65
N TYR A 287 9.78 14.60 -13.62
CA TYR A 287 9.07 13.93 -12.52
C TYR A 287 8.55 12.54 -12.90
N THR A 288 8.77 12.08 -14.13
CA THR A 288 8.45 10.72 -14.55
C THR A 288 9.50 9.76 -13.98
N PRO A 289 9.10 8.75 -13.19
CA PRO A 289 10.06 7.80 -12.62
C PRO A 289 10.79 7.05 -13.74
N LYS A 290 12.12 7.17 -13.77
CA LYS A 290 12.94 6.29 -14.62
C LYS A 290 12.78 4.87 -14.09
N LEU A 291 12.12 4.02 -14.88
CA LEU A 291 12.12 2.57 -14.66
C LEU A 291 13.57 2.10 -14.75
N GLU A 292 14.27 2.03 -13.63
CA GLU A 292 15.52 1.29 -13.54
C GLU A 292 15.20 -0.17 -13.84
N SER A 293 15.71 -0.65 -14.97
CA SER A 293 15.72 -2.05 -15.34
C SER A 293 16.42 -2.84 -14.24
N VAL A 294 15.63 -3.51 -13.40
CA VAL A 294 16.13 -4.61 -12.57
C VAL A 294 16.56 -5.72 -13.53
N GLY A 295 17.85 -5.74 -13.85
CA GLY A 295 18.48 -6.84 -14.56
C GLY A 295 18.33 -8.13 -13.74
N PRO A 296 18.14 -9.30 -14.38
CA PRO A 296 17.97 -10.55 -13.66
C PRO A 296 19.27 -10.89 -12.94
N THR A 297 19.23 -10.95 -11.61
CA THR A 297 20.27 -11.58 -10.80
C THR A 297 20.24 -13.08 -11.10
N SER A 298 21.22 -13.55 -11.85
CA SER A 298 21.55 -14.96 -12.00
C SER A 298 21.89 -15.57 -10.63
N ASN A 299 21.21 -16.65 -10.27
CA ASN A 299 21.68 -17.68 -9.36
C ASN A 299 21.72 -19.00 -10.13
#